data_AF-A0A223LL58-F1
#
_entry.id   AF-A0A223LL58-F1
#
_cell.length_a   1.000
_cell.length_b   1.000
_cell.length_c   1.000
_cell.angle_alpha   90.00
_cell.angle_beta   90.00
_cell.angle_gamma   90.00
#
_symmetry.space_group_name_H-M   'P 1'
#
loop_
_entity.id
_entity.type
_entity.pdbx_description
1 polymer ?
#
loop_
_entity_poly.entity_id
_entity_poly.type
_entity_poly.pdbx_seq_one_letter_code
_entity_poly.pdbx_strand_id
1 'polypeptide(L)'
;MGELIIGIDTEKSVLMQNNSLLNNQLEFTKKALTDAEKKNKELTNINKLAQESLATRFDELANLAKLLEVSERTLMAREAELESVKKSLEKFKNTLTWKAAKPARIISERLNKNKKGGKKEQHIGLIKDSGLFDVEWYQKICPELSKLPLTPVEHYLSIGYKMGLNPSEKFNGNLYLERYPDVAEEGVNPLIHYILFGKNEGRTI
;
A
#
# COMPACT_ATOMS: atom_id res chain seq x y z
N MET A 1 11.73 19.07 -88.55
CA MET A 1 10.38 18.58 -88.20
C MET A 1 10.42 17.32 -87.34
N GLY A 2 11.24 16.30 -87.66
CA GLY A 2 11.32 15.06 -86.86
C GLY A 2 11.85 15.20 -85.43
N GLU A 3 12.89 16.03 -85.19
CA GLU A 3 13.44 16.22 -83.83
C GLU A 3 12.49 16.94 -82.86
N LEU A 4 11.69 17.89 -83.36
CA LEU A 4 10.70 18.62 -82.57
C LEU A 4 9.56 17.70 -82.09
N ILE A 5 9.16 16.73 -82.92
CA ILE A 5 8.10 15.76 -82.61
C ILE A 5 8.57 14.76 -81.54
N ILE A 6 9.81 14.26 -81.65
CA ILE A 6 10.39 13.35 -80.65
C ILE A 6 10.55 14.05 -79.28
N GLY A 7 10.98 15.31 -79.26
CA GLY A 7 11.06 16.11 -78.03
C GLY A 7 9.71 16.23 -77.32
N ILE A 8 8.65 16.55 -78.07
CA ILE A 8 7.27 16.68 -77.54
C ILE A 8 6.75 15.35 -76.97
N ASP A 9 7.02 14.22 -77.64
CA ASP A 9 6.60 12.90 -77.15
C ASP A 9 7.32 12.48 -75.86
N THR A 10 8.61 12.81 -75.72
CA THR A 10 9.36 12.55 -74.49
C THR A 10 8.88 13.39 -73.31
N GLU A 11 8.61 14.68 -73.53
CA GLU A 11 8.11 15.60 -72.51
C GLU A 11 6.70 15.17 -72.04
N LYS A 12 5.84 14.78 -72.97
CA LYS A 12 4.51 14.22 -72.67
C LYS A 12 4.60 12.95 -71.81
N SER A 13 5.55 12.06 -72.10
CA SER A 13 5.79 10.83 -71.31
C SER A 13 6.23 11.14 -69.88
N VAL A 14 7.17 12.08 -69.70
CA VAL A 14 7.63 12.54 -68.38
C VAL A 14 6.48 13.18 -67.59
N LEU A 15 5.66 14.02 -68.23
CA LEU A 15 4.49 14.63 -67.60
C LEU A 15 3.45 13.58 -67.17
N MET A 16 3.24 12.52 -67.95
CA MET A 16 2.36 11.41 -67.56
C MET A 16 2.90 10.64 -66.35
N GLN A 17 4.20 10.37 -66.30
CA GLN A 17 4.84 9.71 -65.16
C GLN A 17 4.76 10.57 -63.89
N ASN A 18 5.01 11.87 -64.02
CA ASN A 18 4.90 12.82 -62.91
C ASN A 18 3.47 12.91 -62.37
N ASN A 19 2.47 12.97 -63.25
CA ASN A 19 1.06 12.95 -62.83
C ASN A 19 0.69 11.65 -62.12
N SER A 20 1.19 10.50 -62.60
CA SER A 20 0.97 9.22 -61.93
C SER A 20 1.60 9.18 -60.54
N LEU A 21 2.84 9.66 -60.40
CA LEU A 21 3.53 9.75 -59.11
C LEU A 21 2.79 10.67 -58.14
N LEU A 22 2.36 11.84 -58.61
CA LEU A 22 1.64 12.82 -57.80
C LEU A 22 0.29 12.26 -57.32
N ASN A 23 -0.43 11.55 -58.19
CA ASN A 23 -1.68 10.87 -57.80
C ASN A 23 -1.44 9.79 -56.74
N ASN A 24 -0.38 9.00 -56.87
CA ASN A 24 -0.03 8.00 -55.85
C ASN A 24 0.34 8.65 -54.51
N GLN A 25 1.10 9.74 -54.53
CA GLN A 25 1.42 10.52 -53.32
C GLN A 25 0.17 11.13 -52.69
N LEU A 26 -0.76 11.63 -53.52
CA LEU A 26 -2.02 12.19 -53.06
C LEU A 26 -2.89 11.12 -52.36
N GLU A 27 -3.00 9.93 -52.94
CA GLU A 27 -3.76 8.83 -52.32
C GLU A 27 -3.11 8.34 -51.01
N PHE A 28 -1.78 8.24 -50.97
CA PHE A 28 -1.06 7.90 -49.74
C PHE A 28 -1.28 8.94 -48.62
N THR A 29 -1.18 10.23 -48.95
CA THR A 29 -1.35 11.32 -47.98
C THR A 29 -2.80 11.43 -47.49
N LYS A 30 -3.80 11.23 -48.36
CA LYS A 30 -5.20 11.12 -47.96
C LYS A 30 -5.42 9.98 -46.97
N LYS A 31 -4.88 8.80 -47.24
CA LYS A 31 -4.99 7.66 -46.33
C LYS A 31 -4.37 7.98 -44.97
N ALA A 32 -3.14 8.50 -44.97
CA ALA A 32 -2.46 8.89 -43.73
C ALA A 32 -3.24 9.95 -42.95
N LEU A 33 -3.89 10.90 -43.64
CA LEU A 33 -4.76 11.90 -43.03
C LEU A 33 -5.97 11.24 -42.35
N THR A 34 -6.66 10.33 -43.04
CA THR A 34 -7.82 9.62 -42.46
C THR A 34 -7.45 8.77 -41.24
N ASP A 35 -6.27 8.13 -41.27
CA ASP A 35 -5.75 7.36 -40.13
C ASP A 35 -5.43 8.28 -38.94
N ALA A 36 -4.83 9.45 -39.22
CA ALA A 36 -4.54 10.46 -38.21
C ALA A 36 -5.82 11.07 -37.60
N GLU A 37 -6.84 11.33 -38.40
CA GLU A 37 -8.14 11.81 -37.94
C GLU A 37 -8.82 10.79 -37.02
N LYS A 38 -8.79 9.51 -37.40
CA LYS A 38 -9.29 8.41 -36.56
C LYS A 38 -8.55 8.37 -35.22
N LYS A 39 -7.22 8.44 -35.24
CA LYS A 39 -6.40 8.42 -34.04
C LYS A 39 -6.64 9.64 -33.14
N ASN A 40 -6.82 10.83 -33.72
CA ASN A 40 -7.20 12.02 -32.97
C ASN A 40 -8.56 11.84 -32.28
N LYS A 41 -9.55 11.26 -32.97
CA LYS A 41 -10.85 10.96 -32.37
C LYS A 41 -10.73 9.97 -31.20
N GLU A 42 -9.94 8.92 -31.36
CA GLU A 42 -9.65 7.96 -30.27
C GLU A 42 -9.00 8.66 -29.06
N LEU A 43 -7.99 9.51 -29.31
CA LEU A 43 -7.32 10.28 -28.25
C LEU A 43 -8.28 11.24 -27.54
N THR A 44 -9.19 11.91 -28.26
CA THR A 44 -10.19 12.78 -27.63
C THR A 44 -11.13 12.00 -26.72
N ASN A 45 -11.53 10.78 -27.13
CA ASN A 45 -12.38 9.94 -26.31
C ASN A 45 -11.65 9.45 -25.05
N ILE A 46 -10.39 9.03 -25.19
CA ILE A 46 -9.54 8.63 -24.05
C ILE A 46 -9.36 9.79 -23.08
N ASN A 47 -9.05 10.99 -23.58
CA ASN A 47 -8.91 12.18 -22.75
C ASN A 47 -10.20 12.50 -21.99
N LYS A 48 -11.35 12.38 -22.64
CA LYS A 48 -12.65 12.57 -21.99
C LYS A 48 -12.88 11.54 -20.87
N LEU A 49 -12.66 10.26 -21.15
CA LEU A 49 -12.80 9.20 -20.15
C LEU A 49 -11.83 9.38 -18.97
N ALA A 50 -10.60 9.81 -19.25
CA ALA A 50 -9.62 10.13 -18.22
C ALA A 50 -10.07 11.30 -17.34
N GLN A 51 -10.66 12.34 -17.93
CA GLN A 51 -11.22 13.48 -17.19
C GLN A 51 -12.41 13.05 -16.31
N GLU A 52 -13.31 12.21 -16.84
CA GLU A 52 -14.44 11.67 -16.07
C GLU A 52 -13.96 10.81 -14.89
N SER A 53 -13.00 9.92 -15.11
CA SER A 53 -12.41 9.11 -14.04
C SER A 53 -11.70 9.96 -12.99
N LEU A 54 -11.01 11.02 -13.43
CA LEU A 54 -10.34 11.95 -12.52
C LEU A 54 -11.34 12.68 -11.63
N ALA A 55 -12.48 13.10 -12.18
CA ALA A 55 -13.56 13.73 -11.41
C ALA A 55 -14.11 12.78 -10.33
N THR A 56 -14.40 11.53 -10.67
CA THR A 56 -14.86 10.53 -9.69
C THR A 56 -13.85 10.32 -8.57
N ARG A 57 -12.55 10.26 -8.88
CA ARG A 57 -11.51 10.12 -7.85
C ARG A 57 -11.41 11.34 -6.94
N PHE A 58 -11.65 12.54 -7.45
CA PHE A 58 -11.71 13.73 -6.59
C PHE A 58 -12.88 13.67 -5.60
N ASP A 59 -14.04 13.18 -6.02
CA ASP A 59 -15.18 12.96 -5.12
C ASP A 59 -14.88 11.89 -4.06
N GLU A 60 -14.22 10.80 -4.44
CA GLU A 60 -13.76 9.76 -3.52
C GLU A 60 -12.78 10.34 -2.48
N LEU A 61 -11.79 11.14 -2.91
CA LEU A 61 -10.84 11.78 -2.03
C LEU A 61 -11.52 12.77 -1.06
N ALA A 62 -12.52 13.52 -1.52
CA ALA A 62 -13.30 14.41 -0.66
C ALA A 62 -14.06 13.64 0.42
N ASN A 63 -14.66 12.50 0.06
CA ASN A 63 -15.34 11.63 1.01
C ASN A 63 -14.36 11.02 2.03
N LEU A 64 -13.20 10.56 1.58
CA LEU A 64 -12.16 10.01 2.46
C LEU A 64 -11.60 11.08 3.42
N ALA A 65 -11.37 12.30 2.94
CA ALA A 65 -10.91 13.41 3.78
C ALA A 65 -11.93 13.72 4.89
N LYS A 66 -13.23 13.71 4.56
CA LYS A 66 -14.31 13.90 5.54
C LYS A 66 -14.36 12.76 6.57
N LEU A 67 -14.20 11.51 6.13
CA LEU A 67 -14.14 10.36 7.04
C LEU A 67 -12.93 10.44 7.98
N LEU A 68 -11.77 10.85 7.44
CA LEU A 68 -10.55 11.02 8.22
C LEU A 68 -10.76 12.08 9.32
N GLU A 69 -11.30 13.25 8.96
CA GLU A 69 -11.60 14.34 9.90
C GLU A 69 -12.54 13.87 11.03
N VAL A 70 -13.59 13.10 10.69
CA VAL A 70 -14.49 12.53 11.70
C VAL A 70 -13.73 11.54 12.61
N SER A 71 -12.91 10.66 12.03
CA SER A 71 -12.15 9.69 12.81
C SER A 71 -11.15 10.36 13.77
N GLU A 72 -10.47 11.42 13.33
CA GLU A 72 -9.55 12.21 14.16
C GLU A 72 -10.29 12.86 15.33
N ARG A 73 -11.46 13.45 15.08
CA ARG A 73 -12.31 14.00 16.15
C ARG A 73 -12.72 12.92 17.16
N THR A 74 -13.11 11.74 16.69
CA THR A 74 -13.46 10.63 17.60
C THR A 74 -12.26 10.18 18.42
N LEU A 75 -11.08 10.13 17.82
CA LEU A 75 -9.85 9.75 18.50
C LEU A 75 -9.49 10.77 19.59
N MET A 76 -9.56 12.07 19.29
CA MET A 76 -9.37 13.13 20.29
C MET A 76 -10.35 13.01 21.46
N ALA A 77 -11.63 12.73 21.19
CA ALA A 77 -12.62 12.53 22.24
C ALA A 77 -12.30 11.31 23.12
N ARG A 78 -11.88 10.19 22.52
CA ARG A 78 -11.46 8.99 23.25
C ARG A 78 -10.19 9.21 24.08
N GLU A 79 -9.23 9.97 23.57
CA GLU A 79 -8.03 10.33 24.32
C GLU A 79 -8.36 11.17 25.55
N ALA A 80 -9.29 12.14 25.42
CA ALA A 80 -9.77 12.94 26.54
C ALA A 80 -10.50 12.07 27.59
N GLU A 81 -11.35 11.14 27.16
CA GLU A 81 -11.98 10.15 28.04
C GLU A 81 -10.93 9.33 28.80
N LEU A 82 -9.95 8.78 28.09
CA LEU A 82 -8.88 7.95 28.65
C LEU A 82 -8.06 8.74 29.68
N GLU A 83 -7.79 10.02 29.42
CA GLU A 83 -7.11 10.90 30.37
C GLU A 83 -7.96 11.15 31.63
N SER A 84 -9.28 11.33 31.48
CA SER A 84 -10.19 11.47 32.63
C SER A 84 -10.25 10.19 33.48
N VAL A 85 -10.27 9.02 32.84
CA VAL A 85 -10.26 7.71 33.50
C VAL A 85 -8.92 7.49 34.20
N LYS A 86 -7.79 7.83 33.57
CA LYS A 86 -6.45 7.79 34.20
C LYS A 86 -6.39 8.66 35.45
N LYS A 87 -6.88 9.91 35.37
CA LYS A 87 -6.93 10.82 36.54
C LYS A 87 -7.80 10.25 37.67
N SER A 88 -8.93 9.65 37.32
CA SER A 88 -9.83 9.01 38.29
C SER A 88 -9.20 7.78 38.93
N LEU A 89 -8.52 6.95 38.14
CA LEU A 89 -7.73 5.81 38.62
C LEU A 89 -6.61 6.28 39.55
N GLU A 90 -5.94 7.37 39.24
CA GLU A 90 -4.87 7.92 40.07
C GLU A 90 -5.39 8.41 41.42
N LYS A 91 -6.54 9.13 41.43
CA LYS A 91 -7.24 9.50 42.67
C LYS A 91 -7.66 8.26 43.47
N PHE A 92 -8.22 7.25 42.81
CA PHE A 92 -8.65 6.01 43.43
C PHE A 92 -7.49 5.21 44.05
N LYS A 93 -6.38 5.06 43.32
CA LYS A 93 -5.13 4.45 43.83
C LYS A 93 -4.59 5.18 45.05
N ASN A 94 -4.76 6.49 45.10
CA ASN A 94 -4.31 7.32 46.22
C ASN A 94 -5.28 7.31 47.41
N THR A 95 -6.48 6.75 47.25
CA THR A 95 -7.49 6.57 48.31
C THR A 95 -7.14 5.38 49.20
N LEU A 96 -7.52 5.46 50.49
CA LEU A 96 -7.28 4.43 51.52
C LEU A 96 -7.77 3.03 51.11
N THR A 97 -8.84 2.92 50.33
CA THR A 97 -9.43 1.65 49.85
C THR A 97 -8.48 0.82 48.99
N TRP A 98 -7.75 1.44 48.05
CA TRP A 98 -6.80 0.73 47.18
C TRP A 98 -5.46 0.45 47.88
N LYS A 99 -5.07 1.29 48.85
CA LYS A 99 -3.88 1.10 49.69
C LYS A 99 -4.07 0.04 50.79
N ALA A 100 -5.29 -0.11 51.31
CA ALA A 100 -5.65 -1.08 52.35
C ALA A 100 -5.99 -2.48 51.80
N ALA A 101 -6.41 -2.58 50.53
CA ALA A 101 -6.66 -3.87 49.88
C ALA A 101 -5.34 -4.53 49.44
N LYS A 102 -4.88 -5.58 50.15
CA LYS A 102 -3.68 -6.37 49.77
C LYS A 102 -3.62 -6.78 48.28
N PRO A 103 -4.72 -7.16 47.61
CA PRO A 103 -4.71 -7.47 46.17
C PRO A 103 -4.41 -6.26 45.27
N ALA A 104 -4.87 -5.07 45.66
CA ALA A 104 -4.77 -3.84 44.88
C ALA A 104 -3.33 -3.30 44.76
N ARG A 105 -2.51 -3.45 45.81
CA ARG A 105 -1.09 -3.06 45.83
C ARG A 105 -0.23 -3.91 44.88
N ILE A 106 -0.52 -5.21 44.81
CA ILE A 106 0.15 -6.17 43.92
C ILE A 106 -0.18 -5.84 42.45
N ILE A 107 -1.43 -5.44 42.18
CA ILE A 107 -1.87 -5.01 40.86
C ILE A 107 -1.22 -3.67 40.48
N SER A 108 -1.10 -2.70 41.41
CA SER A 108 -0.45 -1.42 41.10
C SER A 108 1.06 -1.57 40.84
N GLU A 109 1.76 -2.46 41.54
CA GLU A 109 3.17 -2.79 41.26
C GLU A 109 3.34 -3.49 39.90
N ARG A 110 2.41 -4.36 39.50
CA ARG A 110 2.40 -5.00 38.16
C ARG A 110 2.09 -4.00 37.04
N LEU A 111 1.18 -3.04 37.27
CA LEU A 111 0.85 -1.99 36.30
C LEU A 111 1.96 -0.95 36.15
N ASN A 112 2.74 -0.68 37.21
CA ASN A 112 3.84 0.30 37.17
C ASN A 112 5.13 -0.24 36.56
N LYS A 113 5.29 -1.58 36.44
CA LYS A 113 6.43 -2.20 35.73
C LYS A 113 6.38 -2.05 34.20
N ASN A 114 5.28 -1.53 33.64
CA ASN A 114 5.08 -1.40 32.18
C ASN A 114 5.20 0.03 31.61
N LYS A 115 5.85 0.96 32.33
CA LYS A 115 6.24 2.26 31.76
C LYS A 115 7.76 2.40 31.73
N LYS A 116 8.38 2.00 30.60
CA LYS A 116 9.51 2.67 29.90
C LYS A 116 10.22 1.73 28.91
N GLY A 117 9.49 1.37 27.86
CA GLY A 117 9.95 0.68 26.66
C GLY A 117 8.67 0.38 25.88
N GLY A 118 8.46 1.03 24.74
CA GLY A 118 7.19 0.91 24.01
C GLY A 118 6.88 -0.55 23.71
N LYS A 119 5.59 -0.90 23.65
CA LYS A 119 5.15 -2.26 23.24
C LYS A 119 5.86 -2.72 21.95
N LYS A 120 6.23 -1.75 21.08
CA LYS A 120 7.01 -1.97 19.86
C LYS A 120 8.42 -2.49 20.15
N GLU A 121 9.19 -1.85 21.04
CA GLU A 121 10.54 -2.31 21.40
C GLU A 121 10.54 -3.72 22.02
N GLN A 122 9.52 -4.02 22.84
CA GLN A 122 9.34 -5.36 23.41
C GLN A 122 9.07 -6.41 22.31
N HIS A 123 8.19 -6.09 21.36
CA HIS A 123 7.91 -6.99 20.23
C HIS A 123 9.12 -7.16 19.31
N ILE A 124 9.95 -6.14 19.11
CA ILE A 124 11.20 -6.24 18.34
C ILE A 124 12.13 -7.25 19.01
N GLY A 125 12.30 -7.18 20.34
CA GLY A 125 13.10 -8.13 21.10
C GLY A 125 12.56 -9.56 20.95
N LEU A 126 11.27 -9.75 21.18
CA LEU A 126 10.61 -11.06 21.07
C LEU A 126 10.80 -11.71 19.69
N ILE A 127 10.66 -10.92 18.61
CA ILE A 127 10.86 -11.43 17.25
C ILE A 127 12.31 -11.84 17.03
N LYS A 128 13.28 -11.01 17.45
CA LYS A 128 14.71 -11.32 17.30
C LYS A 128 15.10 -12.58 18.09
N ASP A 129 14.60 -12.71 19.31
CA ASP A 129 14.93 -13.83 20.20
C ASP A 129 14.24 -15.14 19.79
N SER A 130 13.16 -15.07 19.00
CA SER A 130 12.41 -16.25 18.55
C SER A 130 13.17 -17.13 17.55
N GLY A 131 14.15 -16.57 16.82
CA GLY A 131 14.81 -17.25 15.70
C GLY A 131 13.90 -17.53 14.48
N LEU A 132 12.69 -16.97 14.46
CA LEU A 132 11.70 -17.13 13.40
C LEU A 132 11.67 -15.96 12.41
N PHE A 133 12.54 -14.96 12.61
CA PHE A 133 12.71 -13.84 11.70
C PHE A 133 14.10 -13.89 11.08
N ASP A 134 14.14 -13.87 9.75
CA ASP A 134 15.38 -13.86 8.99
C ASP A 134 15.54 -12.51 8.30
N VAL A 135 16.52 -11.74 8.78
CA VAL A 135 16.79 -10.38 8.30
C VAL A 135 17.20 -10.34 6.84
N GLU A 136 18.09 -11.24 6.43
CA GLU A 136 18.67 -11.26 5.10
C GLU A 136 17.64 -11.75 4.08
N TRP A 137 16.86 -12.75 4.46
CA TRP A 137 15.75 -13.25 3.65
C TRP A 137 14.65 -12.20 3.47
N TYR A 138 14.26 -11.53 4.56
CA TYR A 138 13.22 -10.51 4.52
C TYR A 138 13.60 -9.32 3.64
N GLN A 139 14.87 -8.90 3.67
CA GLN A 139 15.39 -7.85 2.80
C GLN A 139 15.37 -8.23 1.31
N LYS A 140 15.61 -9.50 0.97
CA LYS A 140 15.52 -9.98 -0.42
C LYS A 140 14.10 -9.92 -0.97
N ILE A 141 13.11 -10.17 -0.12
CA ILE A 141 11.68 -10.15 -0.51
C ILE A 141 11.11 -8.73 -0.52
N CYS A 142 11.69 -7.83 0.26
CA CYS A 142 11.30 -6.42 0.34
C CYS A 142 12.47 -5.49 -0.04
N PRO A 143 12.92 -5.45 -1.31
CA PRO A 143 14.04 -4.59 -1.72
C PRO A 143 13.77 -3.08 -1.47
N GLU A 144 12.51 -2.67 -1.54
CA GLU A 144 12.06 -1.29 -1.27
C GLU A 144 12.34 -0.83 0.17
N LEU A 145 12.58 -1.76 1.10
CA LEU A 145 12.94 -1.45 2.47
C LEU A 145 14.22 -0.60 2.55
N SER A 146 15.14 -0.76 1.59
CA SER A 146 16.37 0.03 1.49
C SER A 146 16.12 1.54 1.34
N LYS A 147 14.92 1.95 0.90
CA LYS A 147 14.51 3.35 0.71
C LYS A 147 13.76 3.92 1.92
N LEU A 148 13.44 3.09 2.92
CA LEU A 148 12.67 3.48 4.09
C LEU A 148 13.57 3.63 5.33
N PRO A 149 13.25 4.56 6.25
CA PRO A 149 13.98 4.71 7.51
C PRO A 149 13.52 3.66 8.56
N LEU A 150 13.33 2.40 8.16
CA LEU A 150 12.83 1.32 9.01
C LEU A 150 13.78 0.14 8.97
N THR A 151 14.02 -0.50 10.13
CA THR A 151 14.67 -1.81 10.14
C THR A 151 13.72 -2.90 9.62
N PRO A 152 14.24 -4.04 9.13
CA PRO A 152 13.42 -5.17 8.66
C PRO A 152 12.36 -5.63 9.67
N VAL A 153 12.73 -5.75 10.94
CA VAL A 153 11.83 -6.17 12.02
C VAL A 153 10.76 -5.11 12.27
N GLU A 154 11.12 -3.82 12.26
CA GLU A 154 10.15 -2.73 12.42
C GLU A 154 9.19 -2.62 11.26
N HIS A 155 9.68 -2.82 10.03
CA HIS A 155 8.85 -2.86 8.83
C HIS A 155 7.85 -4.01 8.92
N TYR A 156 8.32 -5.22 9.25
CA TYR A 156 7.45 -6.37 9.42
C TYR A 156 6.37 -6.14 10.47
N LEU A 157 6.74 -5.62 11.65
CA LEU A 157 5.81 -5.34 12.75
C LEU A 157 4.77 -4.28 12.44
N SER A 158 5.07 -3.32 11.55
CA SER A 158 4.20 -2.17 11.31
C SER A 158 3.34 -2.34 10.05
N ILE A 159 3.94 -2.92 9.01
CA ILE A 159 3.43 -2.96 7.64
C ILE A 159 3.42 -4.38 7.10
N GLY A 160 4.56 -5.08 7.18
CA GLY A 160 4.77 -6.33 6.45
C GLY A 160 3.76 -7.43 6.75
N TYR A 161 3.45 -7.68 8.03
CA TYR A 161 2.49 -8.72 8.39
C TYR A 161 1.07 -8.44 7.88
N LYS A 162 0.68 -7.17 7.76
CA LYS A 162 -0.63 -6.76 7.23
C LYS A 162 -0.72 -6.92 5.72
N MET A 163 0.43 -6.81 5.04
CA MET A 163 0.56 -7.10 3.61
C MET A 163 0.67 -8.61 3.32
N GLY A 164 0.58 -9.47 4.35
CA GLY A 164 0.76 -10.90 4.20
C GLY A 164 2.20 -11.32 3.87
N LEU A 165 3.19 -10.45 4.13
CA LEU A 165 4.59 -10.83 4.00
C LEU A 165 4.98 -11.77 5.14
N ASN A 166 5.83 -12.74 4.82
CA ASN A 166 6.35 -13.67 5.81
C ASN A 166 7.64 -13.11 6.45
N PRO A 167 7.93 -13.44 7.72
CA PRO A 167 9.14 -13.01 8.42
C PRO A 167 10.38 -13.87 8.12
N SER A 168 10.19 -15.11 7.65
CA SER A 168 11.24 -16.05 7.24
C SER A 168 10.63 -17.20 6.44
N GLU A 169 11.47 -18.10 5.91
CA GLU A 169 11.02 -19.37 5.31
C GLU A 169 10.38 -20.33 6.32
N LYS A 170 10.72 -20.18 7.61
CA LYS A 170 10.29 -21.09 8.68
C LYS A 170 8.92 -20.74 9.25
N PHE A 171 8.33 -19.62 8.85
CA PHE A 171 7.05 -19.18 9.37
C PHE A 171 6.22 -18.55 8.26
N ASN A 172 5.08 -19.15 7.96
CA ASN A 172 4.13 -18.61 7.00
C ASN A 172 2.93 -18.01 7.73
N GLY A 173 2.85 -16.68 7.75
CA GLY A 173 1.80 -15.96 8.46
C GLY A 173 0.41 -16.20 7.88
N ASN A 174 0.29 -16.28 6.55
CA ASN A 174 -1.00 -16.51 5.91
C ASN A 174 -1.52 -17.91 6.18
N LEU A 175 -0.66 -18.94 6.04
CA LEU A 175 -1.02 -20.32 6.39
C LEU A 175 -1.38 -20.47 7.87
N TYR A 176 -0.68 -19.74 8.75
CA TYR A 176 -0.98 -19.74 10.18
C TYR A 176 -2.38 -19.15 10.45
N LEU A 177 -2.72 -18.02 9.82
CA LEU A 177 -4.04 -17.39 9.97
C LEU A 177 -5.18 -18.21 9.34
N GLU A 178 -4.92 -18.88 8.22
CA GLU A 178 -5.87 -19.83 7.59
C GLU A 178 -6.14 -21.04 8.49
N ARG A 179 -5.09 -21.55 9.16
CA ARG A 179 -5.20 -22.69 10.08
C ARG A 179 -5.87 -22.33 11.40
N TYR A 180 -5.74 -21.09 11.84
CA TYR A 180 -6.20 -20.61 13.14
C TYR A 180 -7.11 -19.38 13.00
N PRO A 181 -8.41 -19.61 12.65
CA PRO A 181 -9.37 -18.53 12.42
C PRO A 181 -9.58 -17.61 13.62
N ASP A 182 -9.43 -18.13 14.84
CA ASP A 182 -9.49 -17.36 16.09
C ASP A 182 -8.44 -16.24 16.10
N VAL A 183 -7.24 -16.50 15.59
CA VAL A 183 -6.18 -15.50 15.47
C VAL A 183 -6.45 -14.51 14.34
N ALA A 184 -7.05 -15.00 13.24
CA ALA A 184 -7.42 -14.16 12.11
C ALA A 184 -8.50 -13.14 12.49
N GLU A 185 -9.50 -13.56 13.27
CA GLU A 185 -10.58 -12.71 13.78
C GLU A 185 -10.06 -11.62 14.73
N GLU A 186 -9.04 -11.91 15.54
CA GLU A 186 -8.40 -10.92 16.41
C GLU A 186 -7.58 -9.86 15.64
N GLY A 187 -7.21 -10.13 14.38
CA GLY A 187 -6.43 -9.21 13.55
C GLY A 187 -5.02 -8.91 14.09
N VAL A 188 -4.49 -9.78 14.96
CA VAL A 188 -3.17 -9.63 15.58
C VAL A 188 -2.05 -10.11 14.65
N ASN A 189 -0.82 -9.66 14.91
CA ASN A 189 0.34 -10.14 14.15
C ASN A 189 0.54 -11.66 14.39
N PRO A 190 0.52 -12.49 13.35
CA PRO A 190 0.54 -13.95 13.50
C PRO A 190 1.83 -14.47 14.13
N LEU A 191 2.98 -13.87 13.80
CA LEU A 191 4.26 -14.26 14.40
C LEU A 191 4.29 -13.94 15.90
N ILE A 192 3.82 -12.76 16.28
CA ILE A 192 3.74 -12.37 17.70
C ILE A 192 2.80 -13.29 18.46
N HIS A 193 1.62 -13.60 17.90
CA HIS A 193 0.69 -14.53 18.52
C HIS A 193 1.34 -15.90 18.71
N TYR A 194 2.04 -16.41 17.69
CA TYR A 194 2.71 -17.71 17.80
C TYR A 194 3.78 -17.73 18.89
N ILE A 195 4.63 -16.70 18.95
CA ILE A 195 5.70 -16.60 19.95
C ILE A 195 5.15 -16.54 21.38
N LEU A 196 4.07 -15.79 21.59
CA LEU A 196 3.51 -15.55 22.93
C LEU A 196 2.59 -16.69 23.41
N PHE A 197 1.79 -17.26 22.50
CA PHE A 197 0.72 -18.21 22.84
C PHE A 197 0.83 -19.49 22.04
N GLY A 198 0.90 -19.37 20.70
CA GLY A 198 0.76 -20.51 19.79
C GLY A 198 1.75 -21.64 20.06
N LYS A 199 3.01 -21.33 20.39
CA LYS A 199 4.02 -22.35 20.73
C LYS A 199 3.64 -23.17 21.98
N ASN A 200 3.10 -22.51 23.01
CA ASN A 200 2.68 -23.18 24.25
C ASN A 200 1.34 -23.91 24.09
N GLU A 201 0.51 -23.46 23.16
CA GLU A 201 -0.75 -24.11 22.77
C GLU A 201 -0.54 -25.31 21.82
N GLY A 202 0.70 -25.59 21.41
CA GLY A 202 1.01 -26.68 20.48
C GLY A 202 0.61 -26.40 19.03
N ARG A 203 0.43 -25.13 18.67
CA ARG A 203 0.14 -24.72 17.29
C ARG A 203 1.34 -24.95 16.39
N THR A 204 1.06 -25.16 15.11
CA THR A 204 2.04 -25.54 14.08
C THR A 204 2.23 -24.41 13.09
N ILE A 205 3.47 -24.24 12.61
CA ILE A 205 3.93 -23.16 11.71
C ILE A 205 4.54 -23.73 10.44
#